data_AF-A0A938CGR6-F1
#
_entry.id   AF-A0A938CGR6-F1
#
_cell.length_a   1.000
_cell.length_b   1.000
_cell.length_c   1.000
_cell.angle_alpha   90.00
_cell.angle_beta   90.00
_cell.angle_gamma   90.00
#
_symmetry.space_group_name_H-M   'P 1'
#
loop_
_entity.id
_entity.type
_entity.pdbx_description
1 polymer ?
#
loop_
_entity_poly.entity_id
_entity_poly.type
_entity_poly.pdbx_seq_one_letter_code
_entity_poly.pdbx_strand_id
1 'polypeptide(L)'
;MRPCLPATIAGRAVWIRSTGLPIHDADGRFLGYRGTGTNVTATKLAEQRVEEAQRFLHRAIEALPIGFALFDAEDRLRLVNDTYCRILELGDDVLLEPFGFEITHNRHD
;
A
#
# COMPACT_ATOMS: atom_id res chain seq x y z
N MET A 1 0.12 5.76 13.67
CA MET A 1 1.32 4.94 13.34
C MET A 1 2.56 5.80 13.60
N ARG A 2 3.60 5.31 14.28
CA ARG A 2 4.80 6.13 14.58
C ARG A 2 5.65 6.32 13.32
N PRO A 3 6.19 7.52 13.05
CA PRO A 3 6.94 7.79 11.83
C PRO A 3 8.25 6.97 11.79
N CYS A 4 8.51 6.32 10.66
CA CYS A 4 9.82 5.76 10.34
C CYS A 4 10.64 6.86 9.68
N LEU A 5 11.83 7.13 10.21
CA LEU A 5 12.67 8.23 9.74
C LEU A 5 13.85 7.67 8.93
N PRO A 6 14.20 8.30 7.81
CA PRO A 6 15.44 7.99 7.12
C PRO A 6 16.63 8.46 7.97
N ALA A 7 17.68 7.65 8.02
CA ALA A 7 18.92 7.95 8.70
C ALA A 7 20.11 7.36 7.93
N THR A 8 21.31 7.85 8.22
CA THR A 8 22.55 7.29 7.67
C THR A 8 23.36 6.69 8.81
N ILE A 9 23.60 5.38 8.78
CA ILE A 9 24.43 4.67 9.76
C ILE A 9 25.60 4.03 9.01
N ALA A 10 26.83 4.35 9.41
CA ALA A 10 28.05 3.86 8.77
C ALA A 10 28.06 4.05 7.23
N GLY A 11 27.58 5.21 6.77
CA GLY A 11 27.51 5.55 5.34
C GLY A 11 26.38 4.88 4.55
N ARG A 12 25.50 4.12 5.18
CA ARG A 12 24.35 3.47 4.52
C ARG A 12 23.04 4.13 4.93
N ALA A 13 22.18 4.39 3.95
CA ALA A 13 20.81 4.81 4.18
C ALA A 13 20.02 3.67 4.84
N VAL A 14 19.42 3.95 5.98
CA VAL A 14 18.60 3.02 6.75
C VAL A 14 17.31 3.71 7.18
N TRP A 15 16.27 2.92 7.37
CA TRP A 15 15.03 3.38 7.99
C TRP A 15 15.04 2.99 9.45
N ILE A 16 14.88 3.98 10.33
CA ILE A 16 14.81 3.77 11.77
C ILE A 16 13.40 4.10 12.25
N ARG A 17 12.79 3.14 12.95
CA ARG A 17 11.62 3.40 13.77
C ARG A 17 12.10 3.68 15.18
N SER A 18 11.88 4.91 15.64
CA SER A 18 12.28 5.33 16.98
C SER A 18 11.09 5.42 17.92
N THR A 19 11.32 5.03 19.17
CA THR A 19 10.42 5.28 20.29
C THR A 19 11.19 6.00 21.38
N GLY A 20 10.58 6.96 22.07
CA GLY A 20 11.20 7.65 23.19
C GLY A 20 10.15 8.14 24.18
N LEU A 21 10.42 7.99 25.47
CA LEU A 21 9.68 8.61 26.56
C LEU A 21 10.61 9.60 27.27
N PRO A 22 10.16 10.83 27.54
CA PRO A 22 10.94 11.78 28.32
C PRO A 22 11.06 11.28 29.76
N ILE A 23 12.25 11.38 30.34
CA ILE A 23 12.51 11.10 31.75
C ILE A 23 12.69 12.44 32.46
N HIS A 24 12.08 12.55 33.63
CA HIS A 24 12.23 13.68 34.54
C HIS A 24 12.79 13.20 35.88
N ASP A 25 13.45 14.08 36.63
CA ASP A 25 13.81 13.83 38.02
C ASP A 25 12.61 14.00 38.96
N ALA A 26 12.83 13.81 40.27
CA ALA A 26 11.79 13.95 41.29
C ALA A 26 11.23 15.38 41.40
N ASP A 27 12.00 16.38 40.98
CA ASP A 27 11.62 17.80 40.97
C ASP A 27 10.99 18.22 39.63
N GLY A 28 10.76 17.27 38.72
CA GLY A 28 10.16 17.49 37.40
C GLY A 28 11.12 18.06 36.36
N ARG A 29 12.43 18.14 36.62
CA ARG A 29 13.42 18.61 35.63
C ARG A 29 13.66 17.55 34.58
N PHE A 30 13.72 17.97 33.33
CA PHE A 30 13.95 17.10 32.19
C PHE A 30 15.38 16.52 32.20
N LEU A 31 15.48 15.19 32.25
CA LEU A 31 16.75 14.45 32.27
C LEU A 31 17.13 13.85 30.90
N GLY A 32 16.23 13.88 29.92
CA GLY A 32 16.47 13.34 28.59
C GLY A 32 15.37 12.40 28.11
N TYR A 33 15.65 11.64 27.05
CA TYR A 33 14.75 10.64 26.49
C TYR A 33 15.31 9.24 26.69
N ARG A 34 14.46 8.30 27.13
CA ARG A 34 14.74 6.87 27.07
C ARG A 34 13.93 6.25 25.96
N GLY A 35 14.61 5.59 25.04
CA GLY A 35 14.00 5.14 23.80
C GLY A 35 14.65 3.93 23.19
N THR A 36 13.99 3.37 22.18
CA THR A 36 14.54 2.31 21.33
C THR A 36 14.52 2.76 19.88
N GLY A 37 15.62 2.50 19.17
CA GLY A 37 15.71 2.65 17.72
C GLY A 37 15.75 1.27 17.08
N THR A 38 14.74 0.94 16.27
CA THR A 38 14.72 -0.32 15.50
C THR A 38 15.06 -0.03 14.05
N ASN A 39 16.05 -0.73 13.50
CA ASN A 39 16.28 -0.72 12.06
C ASN A 39 15.17 -1.49 11.36
N VAL A 40 14.37 -0.79 10.55
CA VAL A 40 13.22 -1.33 9.80
C VAL A 40 13.46 -1.27 8.29
N THR A 41 14.71 -1.11 7.85
CA THR A 41 15.08 -0.99 6.42
C THR A 41 14.60 -2.19 5.61
N ALA A 42 14.77 -3.41 6.11
CA ALA A 42 14.36 -4.62 5.40
C ALA A 42 12.85 -4.64 5.14
N THR A 43 12.04 -4.32 6.15
CA THR A 43 10.58 -4.23 6.02
C THR A 43 10.17 -3.14 5.04
N LYS A 44 10.76 -1.94 5.15
CA LYS A 44 10.47 -0.83 4.25
C LYS A 44 10.79 -1.14 2.79
N LEU A 45 11.92 -1.79 2.53
CA LEU A 45 12.29 -2.21 1.18
C LEU A 45 11.36 -3.31 0.63
N ALA A 46 10.89 -4.23 1.49
CA ALA A 46 9.93 -5.24 1.08
C ALA A 46 8.57 -4.62 0.72
N GLU A 47 8.06 -3.70 1.55
CA GLU A 47 6.84 -2.93 1.26
C GLU A 47 6.96 -2.18 -0.08
N GLN A 48 8.06 -1.45 -0.28
CA GLN A 48 8.30 -0.71 -1.52
C GLN A 48 8.33 -1.63 -2.75
N ARG A 49 8.98 -2.79 -2.68
CA ARG A 49 9.01 -3.75 -3.80
C ARG A 49 7.63 -4.28 -4.15
N VAL A 50 6.81 -4.58 -3.15
CA VAL A 50 5.42 -5.03 -3.37
C VAL A 50 4.62 -3.94 -4.06
N GLU A 51 4.69 -2.71 -3.54
CA GLU A 51 3.98 -1.56 -4.14
C GLU A 51 4.45 -1.28 -5.58
N GLU A 52 5.76 -1.35 -5.83
CA GLU A 52 6.33 -1.17 -7.17
C GLU A 52 5.85 -2.25 -8.15
N ALA A 53 5.86 -3.51 -7.73
CA ALA A 53 5.37 -4.63 -8.53
C ALA A 53 3.87 -4.48 -8.82
N GLN A 54 3.06 -4.10 -7.83
CA GLN A 54 1.62 -3.86 -8.01
C GLN A 54 1.37 -2.72 -9.00
N ARG A 55 2.06 -1.58 -8.86
CA ARG A 55 1.93 -0.45 -9.79
C ARG A 55 2.35 -0.83 -11.21
N PHE A 56 3.43 -1.60 -11.34
CA PHE A 56 3.90 -2.06 -12.64
C PHE A 56 2.88 -2.97 -13.32
N LEU A 57 2.36 -3.98 -12.61
CA LEU A 57 1.34 -4.88 -13.13
C LEU A 57 0.07 -4.14 -13.54
N HIS A 58 -0.41 -3.23 -12.69
CA HIS A 58 -1.59 -2.42 -13.01
C HIS A 58 -1.38 -1.61 -14.28
N ARG A 59 -0.27 -0.87 -14.41
CA ARG A 59 0.04 -0.12 -15.64
C ARG A 59 0.16 -1.00 -16.87
N ALA A 60 0.73 -2.20 -16.73
CA ALA A 60 0.85 -3.14 -17.84
C ALA A 60 -0.53 -3.61 -18.32
N ILE A 61 -1.45 -3.90 -17.40
CA ILE A 61 -2.83 -4.31 -17.71
C ILE A 61 -3.63 -3.15 -18.32
N GLU A 62 -3.50 -1.93 -17.78
CA GLU A 62 -4.15 -0.74 -18.35
C GLU A 62 -3.68 -0.42 -19.76
N ALA A 63 -2.40 -0.66 -20.05
CA ALA A 63 -1.83 -0.40 -21.38
C ALA A 63 -2.28 -1.43 -22.45
N LEU A 64 -2.96 -2.51 -22.07
CA LEU A 64 -3.40 -3.51 -23.03
C LEU A 64 -4.46 -2.92 -23.98
N PRO A 65 -4.31 -3.08 -25.31
CA PRO A 65 -5.30 -2.64 -26.29
C PRO A 65 -6.51 -3.59 -26.37
N ILE A 66 -6.59 -4.56 -25.45
CA ILE A 66 -7.69 -5.51 -25.31
C ILE A 66 -8.41 -5.29 -23.99
N GLY A 67 -9.71 -5.58 -23.95
CA GLY A 67 -10.44 -5.64 -22.69
C GLY A 67 -9.88 -6.76 -21.82
N PHE A 68 -9.49 -6.44 -20.60
CA PHE A 68 -9.03 -7.38 -19.60
C PHE A 68 -10.00 -7.38 -18.43
N ALA A 69 -10.39 -8.58 -17.99
CA ALA A 69 -11.14 -8.79 -16.76
C ALA A 69 -10.58 -10.02 -16.03
N LEU A 70 -10.46 -9.92 -14.71
CA LEU A 70 -10.04 -11.01 -13.84
C LEU A 70 -11.15 -11.31 -12.84
N PHE A 71 -11.48 -12.59 -12.72
CA PHE A 71 -12.45 -13.10 -11.76
C PHE A 71 -11.74 -13.97 -10.71
N ASP A 72 -12.26 -14.02 -9.49
CA ASP A 72 -11.82 -14.99 -8.49
C ASP A 72 -12.50 -16.36 -8.65
N ALA A 73 -12.22 -17.29 -7.73
CA ALA A 73 -12.75 -18.65 -7.78
C ALA A 73 -14.28 -18.72 -7.59
N GLU A 74 -14.89 -17.65 -7.11
CA GLU A 74 -16.32 -17.51 -6.89
C GLU A 74 -17.00 -16.66 -7.99
N ASP A 75 -16.36 -16.53 -9.16
CA ASP A 75 -16.81 -15.74 -10.32
C ASP A 75 -17.06 -14.25 -10.02
N ARG A 76 -16.38 -13.69 -9.01
CA ARG A 76 -16.50 -12.27 -8.68
C ARG A 76 -15.44 -11.46 -9.43
N LEU A 77 -15.88 -10.36 -10.05
CA LEU A 77 -14.98 -9.45 -10.77
C LEU A 77 -14.01 -8.78 -9.80
N ARG A 78 -12.71 -8.98 -10.02
CA ARG A 78 -11.61 -8.47 -9.18
C ARG A 78 -10.83 -7.33 -9.80
N LEU A 79 -10.71 -7.30 -11.11
CA LEU A 79 -9.97 -6.28 -11.84
C LEU A 79 -10.51 -6.19 -13.25
N VAL A 80 -10.60 -4.97 -13.78
CA VAL A 80 -10.71 -4.72 -15.22
C VAL A 80 -9.75 -3.60 -15.61
N ASN A 81 -9.46 -3.49 -16.89
CA ASN A 81 -8.82 -2.28 -17.44
C ASN A 81 -9.84 -1.34 -18.09
N ASP A 82 -9.41 -0.11 -18.36
CA ASP A 82 -10.24 0.91 -19.00
C ASP A 82 -10.77 0.48 -20.38
N THR A 83 -10.00 -0.34 -21.10
CA THR A 83 -10.42 -0.88 -22.40
C THR A 83 -11.64 -1.79 -22.26
N TYR A 84 -11.69 -2.63 -21.23
CA TYR A 84 -12.84 -3.52 -20.97
C TYR A 84 -14.11 -2.72 -20.69
N CYS A 85 -14.03 -1.70 -19.83
CA CYS A 85 -15.16 -0.82 -19.53
C CYS A 85 -15.69 -0.13 -20.79
N ARG A 86 -14.79 0.41 -21.64
CA ARG A 86 -15.19 1.05 -22.91
C ARG A 86 -15.86 0.10 -23.88
N ILE A 87 -15.36 -1.14 -24.03
CA ILE A 87 -15.92 -2.11 -24.97
C ILE A 87 -17.35 -2.49 -24.60
N LEU A 88 -17.63 -2.62 -23.30
CA LEU A 88 -18.94 -3.02 -22.80
C LEU A 88 -19.87 -1.84 -22.51
N GLU A 89 -19.44 -0.61 -22.83
CA GLU A 89 -20.16 0.63 -22.51
C GLU A 89 -20.59 0.70 -21.04
N LEU A 90 -19.76 0.11 -20.17
CA LEU A 90 -19.99 0.12 -18.73
C LEU A 90 -19.76 1.54 -18.24
N GLY A 91 -20.82 2.16 -17.70
CA GLY A 91 -20.73 3.48 -17.09
C GLY A 91 -19.79 3.50 -15.88
N ASP A 92 -19.41 4.71 -15.45
CA ASP A 92 -18.52 4.95 -14.31
C ASP A 92 -19.02 4.34 -12.97
N ASP A 93 -20.26 3.85 -12.93
CA ASP A 93 -20.86 3.10 -11.82
C ASP A 93 -20.24 1.71 -11.59
N VAL A 94 -19.36 1.24 -12.48
CA VAL A 94 -18.47 0.11 -12.18
C VAL A 94 -17.35 0.60 -11.26
N LEU A 95 -17.73 0.84 -10.00
CA LEU A 95 -16.82 1.20 -8.90
C LEU A 95 -15.96 -0.01 -8.53
N LEU A 96 -14.94 -0.27 -9.33
CA LEU A 96 -13.88 -1.20 -8.97
C LEU A 96 -12.92 -0.44 -8.06
N GLU A 97 -13.02 -0.69 -6.74
CA GLU A 97 -12.01 -0.20 -5.82
C GLU A 97 -10.62 -0.70 -6.29
N PRO A 98 -9.60 0.18 -6.34
CA PRO A 98 -8.31 -0.15 -6.97
C PRO A 98 -7.65 -1.40 -6.39
N PHE A 99 -7.96 -1.78 -5.15
CA PHE A 99 -7.50 -3.02 -4.55
C PHE A 99 -8.51 -3.50 -3.49
N GLY A 100 -9.55 -4.19 -3.95
CA GLY A 100 -10.40 -5.10 -3.17
C GLY A 100 -11.44 -4.44 -2.27
N PHE A 101 -12.72 -4.66 -2.54
CA PHE A 101 -13.64 -5.59 -1.84
C PHE A 101 -15.03 -5.50 -2.51
N GLU A 102 -15.63 -6.65 -2.76
CA GLU A 102 -16.99 -6.95 -3.30
C GLU A 102 -17.68 -5.92 -4.21
N ILE A 103 -17.76 -6.25 -5.52
CA ILE A 103 -18.93 -5.86 -6.32
C ILE A 103 -19.89 -7.04 -6.35
N THR A 104 -20.94 -6.96 -5.54
CA THR A 104 -22.14 -7.79 -5.72
C THR A 104 -22.91 -7.22 -6.91
N HIS A 105 -22.58 -7.64 -8.14
CA HIS A 105 -23.45 -7.38 -9.27
C HIS A 105 -24.64 -8.34 -9.16
N ASN A 106 -25.75 -7.82 -8.62
CA ASN A 106 -27.00 -8.55 -8.54
C ASN A 106 -27.47 -8.80 -9.97
N ARG A 107 -27.31 -10.04 -10.45
CA ARG A 107 -27.72 -10.50 -11.76
C ARG A 107 -29.24 -10.29 -11.87
N HIS A 108 -29.69 -9.43 -12.78
CA HIS A 108 -31.08 -9.42 -13.23
C HIS A 108 -31.32 -10.73 -14.00
N ASP A 109 -32.05 -11.64 -13.36
CA ASP A 109 -33.01 -12.52 -14.02
C ASP A 109 -34.40 -11.86 -13.96
#